data_AF-A0A5R9KRQ2-F1
#
_entry.id   AF-A0A5R9KRQ2-F1
#
_cell.length_a   1.000
_cell.length_b   1.000
_cell.length_c   1.000
_cell.angle_alpha   90.00
_cell.angle_beta   90.00
_cell.angle_gamma   90.00
#
_symmetry.space_group_name_H-M   'P 1'
#
loop_
_entity.id
_entity.type
_entity.pdbx_description
1 polymer ?
#
loop_
_entity_poly.entity_id
_entity_poly.type
_entity_poly.pdbx_seq_one_letter_code
_entity_poly.pdbx_strand_id
1 'polypeptide(L)'
;MKLLEKTSRIYLFTSLFIYLAVGIAFYWIIKFMIYDEVESRLRVEKRDFETYVRTNDTWTNNSYFVENKIEVVPVLGNFKNEVTFTDTLIRNRYEESVDPFRQLTFYTLIGGSPYKVAIRKSMIESYKLIEAISAAMITFLGLLMISMYLFHRRMSGDLWQPFYESLSRIKHFDWTKNDKLEMAGSEITEFNELGDVMEKMASKMQHDYKSLREFTENASHEIQTPLALINARVEQFIQKKDLGQEQTYWIEEIYHAARRMSRLNQGLLLLAKIENQQFTEQEELDLTALVQDKLRDFEDILSHKNIHVEVKSEGSFLSVMSPTLADILLSNLLSNAIRHNYAGGSLNVESGNDYLTISNTGAHLTADPERLFERFKKESSGSESLGLGLAIVKQICDIAGLQITYQNIETLHTIRIS
;
A
#
# COMPACT_ATOMS: atom_id res chain seq x y z
N MET A 1 5.65 -0.88 3.56
CA MET A 1 5.97 -0.84 5.01
C MET A 1 4.69 -0.70 5.79
N LYS A 2 4.42 -1.64 6.71
CA LYS A 2 3.25 -1.55 7.59
C LYS A 2 3.44 -0.39 8.58
N LEU A 3 2.35 0.27 9.00
CA LEU A 3 2.41 1.41 9.93
C LEU A 3 3.15 1.04 11.24
N LEU A 4 2.98 -0.20 11.69
CA LEU A 4 3.64 -0.78 12.86
C LEU A 4 5.18 -0.86 12.73
N GLU A 5 5.69 -1.15 11.53
CA GLU A 5 7.13 -1.18 11.26
C GLU A 5 7.72 0.23 11.28
N LYS A 6 6.97 1.21 10.73
CA LYS A 6 7.39 2.61 10.70
C LYS A 6 7.46 3.20 12.12
N THR A 7 6.44 2.98 12.93
CA THR A 7 6.38 3.45 14.33
C THR A 7 7.45 2.78 15.20
N SER A 8 7.62 1.46 15.09
CA SER A 8 8.66 0.72 15.81
C SER A 8 10.07 1.23 15.49
N ARG A 9 10.36 1.56 14.22
CA ARG A 9 11.66 2.10 13.81
C ARG A 9 11.94 3.48 14.38
N ILE A 10 10.94 4.38 14.36
CA ILE A 10 11.05 5.72 14.94
C ILE A 10 11.30 5.61 16.44
N TYR A 11 10.55 4.75 17.12
CA TYR A 11 10.70 4.49 18.55
C TYR A 11 12.10 3.97 18.91
N LEU A 12 12.63 3.01 18.14
CA LEU A 12 13.96 2.47 18.37
C LEU A 12 15.05 3.53 18.19
N PHE A 13 14.95 4.35 17.13
CA PHE A 13 15.93 5.40 16.86
C PHE A 13 15.93 6.50 17.93
N THR A 14 14.75 6.95 18.33
CA THR A 14 14.59 7.96 19.40
C THR A 14 15.06 7.43 20.75
N SER A 15 14.70 6.19 21.09
CA SER A 15 15.15 5.54 22.32
C SER A 15 16.68 5.39 22.38
N LEU A 16 17.30 4.96 21.28
CA LEU A 16 18.75 4.80 21.18
C LEU A 16 19.48 6.12 21.46
N PHE A 17 19.00 7.22 20.88
CA PHE A 17 19.59 8.55 21.10
C PHE A 17 19.49 8.97 22.57
N ILE A 18 18.33 8.78 23.19
CA ILE A 18 18.10 9.11 24.61
C ILE A 18 19.01 8.27 25.51
N TYR A 19 19.06 6.95 25.31
CA TYR A 19 19.90 6.07 26.12
C TYR A 19 21.39 6.37 25.99
N LEU A 20 21.86 6.73 24.78
CA LEU A 20 23.24 7.14 24.56
C LEU A 20 23.56 8.44 25.32
N ALA A 21 22.68 9.45 25.24
CA ALA A 21 22.85 10.71 25.95
C ALA A 21 22.88 10.51 27.48
N VAL A 22 21.99 9.67 28.00
CA VAL A 22 21.94 9.31 29.43
C VAL A 22 23.21 8.57 29.85
N GLY A 23 23.67 7.59 29.07
CA GLY A 23 24.90 6.84 29.36
C GLY A 23 26.14 7.74 29.43
N ILE A 24 26.29 8.68 28.49
CA ILE A 24 27.39 9.65 28.49
C ILE A 24 27.31 10.56 29.71
N ALA A 25 26.13 11.11 30.03
CA ALA A 25 25.95 11.98 31.18
C ALA A 25 26.30 11.28 32.50
N PHE A 26 25.84 10.04 32.68
CA PHE A 26 26.14 9.25 33.88
C PHE A 26 27.63 8.95 34.04
N TYR A 27 28.34 8.62 32.95
CA TYR A 27 29.78 8.41 33.01
C TYR A 27 30.52 9.66 33.53
N TRP A 28 30.15 10.84 33.03
CA TRP A 28 30.73 12.11 33.49
C TRP A 28 30.41 12.41 34.96
N ILE A 29 29.18 12.13 35.40
CA ILE A 29 28.77 12.31 36.81
C ILE A 29 29.59 11.41 37.73
N ILE A 30 29.70 10.11 37.40
CA ILE A 30 30.47 9.14 38.20
C ILE A 30 31.94 9.54 38.26
N LYS A 31 32.52 9.89 37.11
CA LYS A 31 33.91 10.37 37.02
C LYS A 31 34.12 11.62 37.88
N PHE A 32 33.22 12.59 37.81
CA PHE A 32 33.29 13.81 38.62
C PHE A 32 33.24 13.50 40.12
N MET A 33 32.27 12.68 40.56
CA MET A 33 32.14 12.31 41.98
C MET A 33 33.40 11.64 42.53
N ILE A 34 33.99 10.71 41.77
CA ILE A 34 35.18 9.98 42.21
C ILE A 34 36.41 10.89 42.25
N TYR A 35 36.58 11.78 41.28
CA TYR A 35 37.67 12.75 41.29
C TYR A 35 37.52 13.73 42.46
N ASP A 36 36.32 14.23 42.73
CA ASP A 36 36.07 15.12 43.87
C ASP A 36 36.35 14.44 45.22
N GLU A 37 36.01 13.15 45.37
CA GLU A 37 36.35 12.38 46.58
C GLU A 37 37.87 12.27 46.75
N VAL A 38 38.59 11.86 45.69
CA VAL A 38 40.05 11.69 45.72
C VAL A 38 40.76 13.01 46.03
N GLU A 39 40.36 14.09 45.37
CA GLU A 39 40.92 15.42 45.61
C GLU A 39 40.61 15.94 47.01
N SER A 40 39.41 15.67 47.53
CA SER A 40 39.06 16.02 48.91
C SER A 40 39.92 15.27 49.92
N ARG A 41 40.25 13.99 49.70
CA ARG A 41 41.19 13.25 50.56
C ARG A 41 42.61 13.82 50.47
N LEU A 42 43.10 14.14 49.26
CA LEU A 42 44.40 14.78 49.08
C LEU A 42 44.48 16.15 49.80
N ARG A 43 43.38 16.91 49.84
CA ARG A 43 43.30 18.17 50.63
C ARG A 43 43.36 17.95 52.14
N VAL A 44 42.80 16.86 52.65
CA VAL A 44 42.92 16.49 54.08
C VAL A 44 44.38 16.17 54.37
N GLU A 45 44.99 15.31 53.57
CA GLU A 45 46.37 14.87 53.78
C GLU A 45 47.39 15.99 53.65
N LYS A 46 47.16 16.95 52.73
CA LYS A 46 47.93 18.20 52.67
C LYS A 46 47.88 18.94 54.02
N ARG A 47 46.70 19.08 54.64
CA ARG A 47 46.55 19.79 55.92
C ARG A 47 47.25 19.05 57.06
N ASP A 48 47.21 17.72 57.05
CA ASP A 48 47.90 16.90 58.03
C ASP A 48 49.43 17.02 57.88
N PHE A 49 49.92 17.02 56.64
CA PHE A 49 51.33 17.27 56.32
C PHE A 49 51.79 18.66 56.79
N GLU A 50 51.07 19.72 56.45
CA GLU A 50 51.39 21.09 56.88
C GLU A 50 51.38 21.23 58.41
N THR A 51 50.45 20.55 59.09
CA THR A 51 50.36 20.52 60.56
C THR A 51 51.55 19.79 61.19
N TYR A 52 51.97 18.66 60.61
CA TYR A 52 53.16 17.93 61.04
C TYR A 52 54.43 18.78 60.90
N VAL A 53 54.67 19.35 59.71
CA VAL A 53 55.84 20.20 59.46
C VAL A 53 55.87 21.40 60.41
N ARG A 54 54.72 22.06 60.66
CA ARG A 54 54.65 23.19 61.59
C ARG A 54 55.00 22.80 63.03
N THR A 55 54.74 21.56 63.44
CA THR A 55 54.95 21.09 64.81
C THR A 55 56.38 20.59 65.03
N ASN A 56 56.99 19.97 64.01
CA ASN A 56 58.28 19.29 64.11
C ASN A 56 59.44 20.01 63.41
N ASP A 57 59.14 21.07 62.65
CA ASP A 57 60.05 21.89 61.81
C ASP A 57 60.99 21.09 60.91
N THR A 58 60.63 19.83 60.64
CA THR A 58 61.42 18.87 59.88
C THR A 58 60.48 17.94 59.13
N TRP A 59 60.96 17.42 58.01
CA TRP A 59 60.34 16.31 57.32
C TRP A 59 61.28 15.11 57.39
N THR A 60 60.90 14.12 58.17
CA THR A 60 61.50 12.78 58.09
C THR A 60 60.45 11.85 57.48
N ASN A 61 60.89 10.90 56.66
CA ASN A 61 60.01 9.93 56.03
C ASN A 61 59.33 9.08 57.12
N ASN A 62 58.16 9.54 57.57
CA ASN A 62 57.47 9.02 58.75
C ASN A 62 56.43 7.97 58.33
N SER A 63 56.32 6.89 59.10
CA SER A 63 55.34 5.80 58.90
C SER A 63 53.87 6.24 58.99
N TYR A 64 53.59 7.49 59.35
CA TYR A 64 52.25 8.07 59.36
C TYR A 64 51.67 8.30 57.95
N PHE A 65 52.52 8.49 56.92
CA PHE A 65 52.10 8.81 55.55
C PHE A 65 52.33 7.64 54.57
N VAL A 66 52.16 6.39 55.03
CA VAL A 66 52.50 5.19 54.24
C VAL A 66 51.54 4.94 53.07
N GLU A 67 50.30 5.41 53.16
CA GLU A 67 49.26 5.13 52.16
C GLU A 67 49.46 5.91 50.86
N ASN A 68 50.09 7.10 50.91
CA ASN A 68 50.33 7.95 49.75
C ASN A 68 51.80 8.27 49.54
N LYS A 69 52.20 8.37 48.27
CA LYS A 69 53.61 8.64 47.93
C LYS A 69 53.86 10.14 48.01
N ILE A 70 54.41 10.60 49.13
CA ILE A 70 54.83 11.98 49.33
C ILE A 70 56.27 12.18 48.83
N GLU A 71 56.45 13.12 47.92
CA GLU A 71 57.76 13.55 47.44
C GLU A 71 58.00 15.01 47.83
N VAL A 72 59.13 15.28 48.48
CA VAL A 72 59.50 16.60 48.99
C VAL A 72 60.84 16.98 48.36
N VAL A 73 60.85 18.03 47.54
CA VAL A 73 62.03 18.48 46.79
C VAL A 73 62.32 19.94 47.11
N PRO A 74 63.56 20.32 47.47
CA PRO A 74 63.91 21.72 47.75
C PRO A 74 63.75 22.57 46.49
N VAL A 75 63.26 23.80 46.64
CA VAL A 75 63.07 24.74 45.53
C VAL A 75 64.10 25.85 45.63
N LEU A 76 64.88 26.05 44.57
CA LEU A 76 65.80 27.16 44.46
C LEU A 76 65.10 28.34 43.75
N GLY A 77 64.75 29.39 44.49
CA GLY A 77 64.22 30.65 43.94
C GLY A 77 62.82 31.04 44.45
N ASN A 78 62.25 32.05 43.80
CA ASN A 78 60.94 32.62 44.16
C ASN A 78 59.83 31.63 43.75
N PHE A 79 59.02 31.18 44.71
CA PHE A 79 57.93 30.22 44.47
C PHE A 79 56.56 30.91 44.62
N LYS A 80 55.61 30.55 43.75
CA LYS A 80 54.21 30.93 43.92
C LYS A 80 53.50 29.86 44.75
N ASN A 81 52.71 30.30 45.73
CA ASN A 81 51.92 29.40 46.56
C ASN A 81 50.64 28.97 45.81
N GLU A 82 50.82 28.16 44.76
CA GLU A 82 49.72 27.58 43.98
C GLU A 82 49.52 26.12 44.36
N VAL A 83 48.25 25.72 44.41
CA VAL A 83 47.82 24.35 44.70
C VAL A 83 47.20 23.79 43.43
N THR A 84 47.80 22.74 42.87
CA THR A 84 47.36 22.16 41.59
C THR A 84 47.13 20.67 41.70
N PHE A 85 46.05 20.21 41.05
CA PHE A 85 45.76 18.80 40.85
C PHE A 85 46.09 18.39 39.41
N THR A 86 46.82 17.30 39.25
CA THR A 86 47.23 16.77 37.94
C THR A 86 47.15 15.27 37.92
N ASP A 87 46.76 14.69 36.79
CA ASP A 87 46.90 13.25 36.56
C ASP A 87 48.34 12.93 36.20
N THR A 88 48.88 11.86 36.78
CA THR A 88 50.23 11.38 36.48
C THR A 88 50.25 9.86 36.40
N LEU A 89 51.24 9.33 35.69
CA LEU A 89 51.42 7.92 35.44
C LEU A 89 52.77 7.50 36.03
N ILE A 90 52.77 6.53 36.95
CA ILE A 90 53.99 6.07 37.63
C ILE A 90 54.24 4.62 37.25
N ARG A 91 55.45 4.32 36.78
CA ARG A 91 55.85 2.94 36.48
C ARG A 91 55.86 2.11 37.77
N ASN A 92 55.15 0.99 37.76
CA ASN A 92 55.18 0.03 38.84
C ASN A 92 56.59 -0.59 38.93
N ARG A 93 57.08 -0.84 40.15
CA ARG A 93 58.43 -1.39 40.38
C ARG A 93 58.47 -2.92 40.28
N TYR A 94 57.32 -3.57 40.44
CA TYR A 94 57.18 -5.02 40.46
C TYR A 94 56.55 -5.55 39.17
N GLU A 95 55.76 -4.72 38.49
CA GLU A 95 55.13 -5.03 37.21
C GLU A 95 55.63 -4.06 36.13
N GLU A 96 55.72 -4.47 34.88
CA GLU A 96 56.04 -3.57 33.75
C GLU A 96 54.85 -2.66 33.35
N SER A 97 53.89 -2.47 34.25
CA SER A 97 52.70 -1.63 34.06
C SER A 97 52.97 -0.18 34.51
N VAL A 98 52.19 0.75 33.95
CA VAL A 98 52.18 2.14 34.38
C VAL A 98 50.87 2.44 35.07
N ASP A 99 50.96 2.79 36.35
CA ASP A 99 49.80 2.96 37.23
C ASP A 99 49.36 4.43 37.26
N PRO A 100 48.04 4.71 37.20
CA PRO A 100 47.53 6.07 37.27
C PRO A 100 47.46 6.58 38.71
N PHE A 101 47.88 7.83 38.89
CA PHE A 101 47.83 8.55 40.16
C PHE A 101 47.23 9.94 39.96
N ARG A 102 46.47 10.38 40.97
CA ARG A 102 46.11 11.80 41.12
C ARG A 102 47.15 12.45 42.02
N GLN A 103 47.77 13.53 41.54
CA GLN A 103 48.80 14.25 42.26
C GLN A 103 48.29 15.62 42.69
N LEU A 104 48.45 15.93 43.98
CA LEU A 104 48.33 17.27 44.54
C LEU A 104 49.73 17.86 44.72
N THR A 105 49.97 19.01 44.09
CA THR A 105 51.24 19.74 44.20
C THR A 105 51.02 21.05 44.94
N PHE A 106 51.85 21.33 45.95
CA PHE A 106 51.86 22.60 46.68
C PHE A 106 53.27 22.93 47.18
N TYR A 107 53.44 24.12 47.76
CA TYR A 107 54.71 24.63 48.26
C TYR A 107 54.61 24.99 49.74
N THR A 108 55.63 24.65 50.54
CA THR A 108 55.66 24.99 51.98
C THR A 108 57.10 25.20 52.46
N LEU A 109 57.24 25.82 53.64
CA LEU A 109 58.53 26.03 54.30
C LEU A 109 58.79 24.89 55.30
N ILE A 110 59.99 24.31 55.25
CA ILE A 110 60.46 23.28 56.18
C ILE A 110 61.83 23.75 56.69
N GLY A 111 62.01 23.99 57.99
CA GLY A 111 63.25 24.55 58.53
C GLY A 111 63.63 25.90 57.91
N GLY A 112 62.64 26.72 57.54
CA GLY A 112 62.82 28.03 56.89
C GLY A 112 63.18 28.00 55.40
N SER A 113 63.39 26.84 54.79
CA SER A 113 63.68 26.69 53.35
C SER A 113 62.44 26.26 52.56
N PRO A 114 62.23 26.73 51.32
CA PRO A 114 61.06 26.37 50.53
C PRO A 114 61.19 25.00 49.85
N TYR A 115 60.13 24.22 49.96
CA TYR A 115 60.01 22.89 49.36
C TYR A 115 58.77 22.77 48.50
N LYS A 116 58.90 22.05 47.39
CA LYS A 116 57.79 21.55 46.57
C LYS A 116 57.38 20.19 47.12
N VAL A 117 56.12 20.07 47.47
CA VAL A 117 55.54 18.83 47.99
C VAL A 117 54.55 18.30 46.96
N ALA A 118 54.72 17.04 46.58
CA ALA A 118 53.80 16.30 45.73
C ALA A 118 53.24 15.11 46.52
N ILE A 119 51.94 15.14 46.80
CA ILE A 119 51.21 14.02 47.40
C ILE A 119 50.51 13.28 46.28
N ARG A 120 50.72 11.97 46.18
CA ARG A 120 50.18 11.15 45.10
C ARG A 120 49.33 10.03 45.65
N LYS A 121 48.08 9.96 45.17
CA LYS A 121 47.13 8.90 45.49
C LYS A 121 46.87 8.01 44.26
N SER A 122 46.92 6.69 44.46
CA SER A 122 46.64 5.71 43.41
C SER A 122 45.20 5.83 42.94
N MET A 123 45.00 5.80 41.61
CA MET A 123 43.68 5.83 40.97
C MET A 123 43.26 4.45 40.47
N ILE A 124 44.04 3.38 40.69
CA ILE A 124 43.76 2.04 40.15
C ILE A 124 42.37 1.55 40.57
N GLU A 125 42.06 1.62 41.88
CA GLU A 125 40.76 1.20 42.42
C GLU A 125 39.63 2.09 41.90
N SER A 126 39.85 3.41 41.85
CA SER A 126 38.90 4.38 41.32
C SER A 126 38.56 4.11 39.85
N TYR A 127 39.56 3.81 39.01
CA TYR A 127 39.33 3.46 37.60
C TYR A 127 38.58 2.14 37.45
N LYS A 128 38.93 1.10 38.24
CA LYS A 128 38.20 -0.17 38.25
C LYS A 128 36.74 0.02 38.66
N LEU A 129 36.47 0.91 39.62
CA LEU A 129 35.12 1.24 40.05
C LEU A 129 34.34 2.00 38.96
N ILE A 130 34.96 2.99 38.30
CA ILE A 130 34.37 3.68 37.14
C ILE A 130 34.02 2.68 36.05
N GLU A 131 34.94 1.78 35.69
CA GLU A 131 34.75 0.77 34.65
C GLU A 131 33.62 -0.19 35.03
N ALA A 132 33.63 -0.74 36.25
CA ALA A 132 32.61 -1.67 36.72
C ALA A 132 31.21 -1.04 36.75
N ILE A 133 31.07 0.20 37.25
CA ILE A 133 29.78 0.89 37.27
C ILE A 133 29.34 1.23 35.84
N SER A 134 30.26 1.68 34.98
CA SER A 134 29.94 2.01 33.58
C SER A 134 29.50 0.78 32.81
N ALA A 135 30.17 -0.36 32.99
CA ALA A 135 29.78 -1.62 32.38
C ALA A 135 28.40 -2.08 32.87
N ALA A 136 28.17 -2.06 34.19
CA ALA A 136 26.86 -2.40 34.77
C ALA A 136 25.74 -1.48 34.25
N MET A 137 26.02 -0.18 34.12
CA MET A 137 25.09 0.81 33.56
C MET A 137 24.77 0.52 32.10
N ILE A 138 25.78 0.26 31.25
CA ILE A 138 25.58 -0.05 29.83
C ILE A 138 24.75 -1.33 29.68
N THR A 139 25.03 -2.36 30.47
CA THR A 139 24.25 -3.60 30.49
C THR A 139 22.81 -3.34 30.92
N PHE A 140 22.60 -2.56 31.98
CA PHE A 140 21.27 -2.21 32.47
C PHE A 140 20.46 -1.40 31.44
N LEU A 141 21.05 -0.36 30.85
CA LEU A 141 20.42 0.44 29.80
C LEU A 141 20.11 -0.39 28.55
N GLY A 142 21.01 -1.31 28.17
CA GLY A 142 20.78 -2.24 27.06
C GLY A 142 19.60 -3.18 27.31
N LEU A 143 19.52 -3.79 28.50
CA LEU A 143 18.40 -4.64 28.88
C LEU A 143 17.09 -3.87 28.94
N LEU A 144 17.11 -2.66 29.48
CA LEU A 144 15.95 -1.78 29.55
C LEU A 144 15.49 -1.40 28.13
N MET A 145 16.40 -1.04 27.22
CA MET A 145 16.07 -0.74 25.83
C MET A 145 15.45 -1.94 25.10
N ILE A 146 16.01 -3.15 25.28
CA ILE A 146 15.45 -4.38 24.69
C ILE A 146 14.06 -4.66 25.25
N SER A 147 13.89 -4.57 26.58
CA SER A 147 12.59 -4.77 27.23
C SER A 147 11.54 -3.78 26.72
N MET A 148 11.89 -2.50 26.62
CA MET A 148 11.01 -1.44 26.11
C MET A 148 10.64 -1.68 24.64
N TYR A 149 11.59 -2.15 23.82
CA TYR A 149 11.33 -2.50 22.43
C TYR A 149 10.37 -3.69 22.29
N LEU A 150 10.59 -4.75 23.06
CA LEU A 150 9.70 -5.92 23.08
C LEU A 150 8.29 -5.55 23.57
N PHE A 151 8.21 -4.74 24.63
CA PHE A 151 6.94 -4.21 25.16
C PHE A 151 6.20 -3.40 24.10
N HIS A 152 6.88 -2.43 23.46
CA HIS A 152 6.28 -1.62 22.41
C HIS A 152 5.79 -2.46 21.23
N ARG A 153 6.59 -3.43 20.78
CA ARG A 153 6.22 -4.32 19.68
C ARG A 153 4.98 -5.16 20.01
N ARG A 154 4.89 -5.69 21.24
CA ARG A 154 3.74 -6.48 21.69
C ARG A 154 2.49 -5.60 21.79
N MET A 155 2.57 -4.49 22.52
CA MET A 155 1.45 -3.56 22.72
C MET A 155 0.91 -3.00 21.39
N SER A 156 1.80 -2.65 20.46
CA SER A 156 1.40 -2.17 19.13
C SER A 156 0.73 -3.27 18.30
N GLY A 157 1.15 -4.53 18.43
CA GLY A 157 0.48 -5.65 17.76
C GLY A 157 -0.98 -5.79 18.18
N ASP A 158 -1.21 -5.83 19.49
CA ASP A 158 -2.54 -6.05 20.08
C ASP A 158 -3.48 -4.85 19.81
N LEU A 159 -2.97 -3.61 19.94
CA LEU A 159 -3.77 -2.40 19.72
C LEU A 159 -4.20 -2.23 18.25
N TRP A 160 -3.38 -2.64 17.29
CA TRP A 160 -3.68 -2.46 15.86
C TRP A 160 -4.45 -3.64 15.25
N GLN A 161 -4.57 -4.77 15.94
CA GLN A 161 -5.28 -5.94 15.41
C GLN A 161 -6.73 -5.62 14.99
N PRO A 162 -7.56 -4.92 15.80
CA PRO A 162 -8.95 -4.61 15.41
C PRO A 162 -9.05 -3.78 14.13
N PHE A 163 -8.08 -2.89 13.89
CA PHE A 163 -7.99 -2.11 12.65
C PHE A 163 -7.73 -3.00 11.43
N TYR A 164 -6.77 -3.94 11.53
CA TYR A 164 -6.47 -4.85 10.41
C TYR A 164 -7.62 -5.83 10.14
N GLU A 165 -8.32 -6.30 11.18
CA GLU A 165 -9.52 -7.12 11.01
C GLU A 165 -10.63 -6.34 10.29
N SER A 166 -10.91 -5.12 10.73
CA SER A 166 -11.86 -4.21 10.10
C SER A 166 -11.51 -3.95 8.62
N LEU A 167 -10.24 -3.69 8.33
CA LEU A 167 -9.75 -3.49 6.97
C LEU A 167 -9.90 -4.75 6.11
N SER A 168 -9.64 -5.92 6.66
CA SER A 168 -9.84 -7.18 5.94
C SER A 168 -11.32 -7.46 5.64
N ARG A 169 -12.23 -7.13 6.57
CA ARG A 169 -13.67 -7.30 6.37
C ARG A 169 -14.15 -6.38 5.25
N ILE A 170 -13.78 -5.10 5.27
CA ILE A 170 -14.14 -4.16 4.20
C ILE A 170 -13.58 -4.60 2.85
N LYS A 171 -12.32 -5.05 2.79
CA LYS A 171 -11.67 -5.44 1.53
C LYS A 171 -12.35 -6.64 0.85
N HIS A 172 -12.91 -7.56 1.63
CA HIS A 172 -13.59 -8.75 1.11
C HIS A 172 -15.11 -8.61 1.14
N PHE A 173 -15.62 -7.44 1.54
CA PHE A 173 -17.05 -7.20 1.56
C PHE A 173 -17.56 -7.00 0.14
N ASP A 174 -18.49 -7.84 -0.25
CA ASP A 174 -19.14 -7.80 -1.55
C ASP A 174 -20.56 -7.23 -1.37
N TRP A 175 -20.73 -5.97 -1.76
CA TRP A 175 -22.01 -5.24 -1.70
C TRP A 175 -23.08 -5.79 -2.65
N THR A 176 -22.73 -6.70 -3.57
CA THR A 176 -23.73 -7.38 -4.41
C THR A 176 -24.45 -8.50 -3.66
N LYS A 177 -23.82 -9.04 -2.60
CA LYS A 177 -24.40 -10.05 -1.72
C LYS A 177 -25.23 -9.36 -0.63
N ASN A 178 -26.29 -10.04 -0.21
CA ASN A 178 -27.21 -9.53 0.82
C ASN A 178 -26.66 -9.70 2.25
N ASP A 179 -25.34 -9.79 2.41
CA ASP A 179 -24.67 -9.90 3.70
C ASP A 179 -24.51 -8.52 4.32
N LYS A 180 -24.70 -8.43 5.63
CA LYS A 180 -24.42 -7.19 6.36
C LYS A 180 -22.94 -7.10 6.69
N LEU A 181 -22.35 -5.93 6.46
CA LEU A 181 -21.04 -5.63 7.01
C LEU A 181 -21.20 -5.47 8.52
N GLU A 182 -20.66 -6.42 9.28
CA GLU A 182 -20.56 -6.33 10.73
C GLU A 182 -19.10 -6.07 11.10
N MET A 183 -18.86 -4.99 11.80
CA MET A 183 -17.53 -4.61 12.29
C MET A 183 -17.30 -5.27 13.65
N ALA A 184 -16.06 -5.70 13.89
CA ALA A 184 -15.68 -6.21 15.20
C ALA A 184 -15.56 -5.04 16.18
N GLY A 185 -16.17 -5.18 17.36
CA GLY A 185 -16.01 -4.20 18.44
C GLY A 185 -14.56 -4.11 18.89
N SER A 186 -14.12 -2.90 19.17
CA SER A 186 -12.80 -2.59 19.72
C SER A 186 -12.93 -1.90 21.07
N GLU A 187 -11.92 -2.03 21.94
CA GLU A 187 -11.79 -1.17 23.12
C GLU A 187 -11.41 0.28 22.75
N ILE A 188 -10.98 0.51 21.50
CA ILE A 188 -10.56 1.81 20.99
C ILE A 188 -11.76 2.51 20.36
N THR A 189 -12.17 3.63 20.97
CA THR A 189 -13.33 4.42 20.56
C THR A 189 -13.27 4.85 19.10
N GLU A 190 -12.10 5.31 18.63
CA GLU A 190 -11.90 5.78 17.25
C GLU A 190 -12.09 4.65 16.22
N PHE A 191 -11.79 3.40 16.60
CA PHE A 191 -12.02 2.26 15.71
C PHE A 191 -13.49 1.86 15.67
N ASN A 192 -14.22 1.99 16.78
CA ASN A 192 -15.66 1.80 16.79
C ASN A 192 -16.37 2.87 15.95
N GLU A 193 -15.98 4.15 16.10
CA GLU A 193 -16.57 5.25 15.32
C GLU A 193 -16.32 5.07 13.82
N LEU A 194 -15.09 4.67 13.44
CA LEU A 194 -14.78 4.31 12.05
C LEU A 194 -15.62 3.12 11.57
N GLY A 195 -15.79 2.10 12.41
CA GLY A 195 -16.65 0.95 12.17
C GLY A 195 -18.08 1.36 11.84
N ASP A 196 -18.70 2.14 12.73
CA ASP A 196 -20.08 2.64 12.58
C ASP A 196 -20.29 3.43 11.28
N VAL A 197 -19.32 4.29 10.93
CA VAL A 197 -19.38 5.07 9.67
C VAL A 197 -19.30 4.14 8.46
N MET A 198 -18.40 3.16 8.49
CA MET A 198 -18.24 2.19 7.41
C MET A 198 -19.47 1.30 7.24
N GLU A 199 -20.07 0.83 8.34
CA GLU A 199 -21.32 0.05 8.31
C GLU A 199 -22.47 0.85 7.69
N LYS A 200 -22.62 2.12 8.07
CA LYS A 200 -23.63 3.02 7.50
C LYS A 200 -23.42 3.25 6.01
N MET A 201 -22.17 3.47 5.58
CA MET A 201 -21.84 3.64 4.16
C MET A 201 -22.10 2.37 3.36
N ALA A 202 -21.68 1.20 3.87
CA ALA A 202 -21.91 -0.09 3.25
C ALA A 202 -23.41 -0.39 3.10
N SER A 203 -24.19 -0.17 4.16
CA SER A 203 -25.65 -0.35 4.14
C SER A 203 -26.33 0.57 3.13
N LYS A 204 -25.89 1.83 3.04
CA LYS A 204 -26.39 2.78 2.05
C LYS A 204 -26.07 2.34 0.62
N MET A 205 -24.84 1.93 0.35
CA MET A 205 -24.44 1.44 -0.97
C MET A 205 -25.26 0.21 -1.39
N GLN A 206 -25.47 -0.75 -0.48
CA GLN A 206 -26.33 -1.91 -0.75
C GLN A 206 -27.77 -1.51 -1.07
N HIS A 207 -28.34 -0.55 -0.34
CA HIS A 207 -29.68 -0.06 -0.58
C HIS A 207 -29.81 0.65 -1.94
N ASP A 208 -28.86 1.52 -2.26
CA ASP A 208 -28.83 2.26 -3.53
C ASP A 208 -28.67 1.29 -4.71
N TYR A 209 -27.80 0.29 -4.57
CA TYR A 209 -27.59 -0.77 -5.55
C TYR A 209 -28.86 -1.59 -5.80
N LYS A 210 -29.51 -2.07 -4.72
CA LYS A 210 -30.77 -2.82 -4.82
C LYS A 210 -31.87 -2.00 -5.48
N SER A 211 -31.99 -0.73 -5.11
CA SER A 211 -32.99 0.18 -5.69
C SER A 211 -32.75 0.42 -7.17
N LEU A 212 -31.50 0.59 -7.59
CA LEU A 212 -31.14 0.75 -9.00
C LEU A 212 -31.43 -0.52 -9.80
N ARG A 213 -31.14 -1.69 -9.23
CA ARG A 213 -31.44 -3.00 -9.81
C ARG A 213 -32.95 -3.18 -10.01
N GLU A 214 -33.75 -2.97 -8.97
CA GLU A 214 -35.22 -3.07 -9.04
C GLU A 214 -35.81 -2.05 -10.01
N PHE A 215 -35.32 -0.81 -10.01
CA PHE A 215 -35.75 0.22 -10.96
C PHE A 215 -35.48 -0.19 -12.42
N THR A 216 -34.29 -0.71 -12.69
CA THR A 216 -33.90 -1.17 -14.03
C THR A 216 -34.77 -2.35 -14.48
N GLU A 217 -34.98 -3.34 -13.61
CA GLU A 217 -35.83 -4.50 -13.90
C GLU A 217 -37.30 -4.08 -14.14
N ASN A 218 -37.85 -3.20 -13.30
CA ASN A 218 -39.23 -2.72 -13.44
C ASN A 218 -39.41 -1.85 -14.70
N ALA A 219 -38.50 -0.90 -14.95
CA ALA A 219 -38.50 -0.10 -16.17
C ALA A 219 -38.40 -0.97 -17.43
N SER A 220 -37.69 -2.12 -17.34
CA SER A 220 -37.65 -3.09 -18.43
C SER A 220 -39.02 -3.57 -18.83
N HIS A 221 -39.75 -4.11 -17.86
CA HIS A 221 -41.03 -4.74 -18.07
C HIS A 221 -42.11 -3.73 -18.47
N GLU A 222 -42.12 -2.57 -17.82
CA GLU A 222 -43.11 -1.51 -18.07
C GLU A 222 -42.95 -0.83 -19.44
N ILE A 223 -41.74 -0.77 -20.00
CA ILE A 223 -41.52 -0.20 -21.34
C ILE A 223 -41.68 -1.27 -22.45
N GLN A 224 -41.32 -2.53 -22.19
CA GLN A 224 -41.45 -3.62 -23.18
C GLN A 224 -42.92 -3.89 -23.54
N THR A 225 -43.81 -3.89 -22.54
CA THR A 225 -45.25 -4.16 -22.72
C THR A 225 -45.93 -3.20 -23.71
N PRO A 226 -45.87 -1.87 -23.55
CA PRO A 226 -46.49 -0.93 -24.49
C PRO A 226 -45.83 -0.97 -25.87
N LEU A 227 -44.51 -1.22 -25.97
CA LEU A 227 -43.84 -1.36 -27.27
C LEU A 227 -44.27 -2.62 -28.02
N ALA A 228 -44.44 -3.75 -27.33
CA ALA A 228 -44.98 -4.97 -27.93
C ALA A 228 -46.40 -4.74 -28.45
N LEU A 229 -47.23 -4.00 -27.70
CA LEU A 229 -48.57 -3.63 -28.13
C LEU A 229 -48.57 -2.72 -29.36
N ILE A 230 -47.71 -1.70 -29.40
CA ILE A 230 -47.57 -0.82 -30.57
C ILE A 230 -47.17 -1.64 -31.80
N ASN A 231 -46.14 -2.48 -31.68
CA ASN A 231 -45.69 -3.34 -32.78
C ASN A 231 -46.80 -4.26 -33.29
N ALA A 232 -47.53 -4.94 -32.38
CA ALA A 232 -48.62 -5.84 -32.74
C ALA A 232 -49.77 -5.11 -33.46
N ARG A 233 -50.13 -3.90 -33.00
CA ARG A 233 -51.20 -3.10 -33.64
C ARG A 233 -50.78 -2.61 -35.02
N VAL A 234 -49.55 -2.14 -35.14
CA VAL A 234 -48.99 -1.69 -36.41
C VAL A 234 -48.93 -2.84 -37.42
N GLU A 235 -48.44 -4.01 -37.02
CA GLU A 235 -48.40 -5.21 -37.86
C GLU A 235 -49.81 -5.66 -38.30
N GLN A 236 -50.78 -5.64 -37.37
CA GLN A 236 -52.18 -5.92 -37.68
C GLN A 236 -52.77 -4.94 -38.70
N PHE A 237 -52.36 -3.67 -38.66
CA PHE A 237 -52.80 -2.67 -39.62
C PHE A 237 -52.16 -2.89 -41.00
N ILE A 238 -50.85 -3.14 -41.09
CA ILE A 238 -50.15 -3.43 -42.37
C ILE A 238 -50.81 -4.58 -43.13
N GLN A 239 -51.32 -5.59 -42.43
CA GLN A 239 -51.97 -6.76 -43.05
C GLN A 239 -53.39 -6.49 -43.62
N LYS A 240 -54.00 -5.31 -43.38
CA LYS A 240 -55.32 -4.98 -43.93
C LYS A 240 -55.23 -4.53 -45.40
N LYS A 241 -56.08 -5.11 -46.26
CA LYS A 241 -56.09 -4.89 -47.72
C LYS A 241 -56.57 -3.52 -48.21
N ASP A 242 -57.17 -2.69 -47.33
CA ASP A 242 -57.81 -1.41 -47.69
C ASP A 242 -56.98 -0.16 -47.30
N LEU A 243 -55.67 -0.30 -47.05
CA LEU A 243 -54.81 0.85 -46.78
C LEU A 243 -54.30 1.47 -48.09
N GLY A 244 -54.41 2.79 -48.22
CA GLY A 244 -53.75 3.54 -49.29
C GLY A 244 -52.23 3.61 -49.07
N GLN A 245 -51.47 3.87 -50.15
CA GLN A 245 -49.99 3.89 -50.12
C GLN A 245 -49.41 4.81 -49.03
N GLU A 246 -50.02 5.99 -48.80
CA GLU A 246 -49.55 6.95 -47.80
C GLU A 246 -49.77 6.44 -46.36
N GLN A 247 -50.90 5.77 -46.08
CA GLN A 247 -51.14 5.20 -44.76
C GLN A 247 -50.22 4.01 -44.48
N THR A 248 -50.00 3.13 -45.47
CA THR A 248 -49.04 2.02 -45.34
C THR A 248 -47.64 2.53 -45.04
N TYR A 249 -47.19 3.58 -45.74
CA TYR A 249 -45.89 4.21 -45.48
C TYR A 249 -45.77 4.77 -44.05
N TRP A 250 -46.78 5.48 -43.53
CA TRP A 250 -46.74 5.99 -42.15
C TRP A 250 -46.78 4.88 -41.09
N ILE A 251 -47.54 3.82 -41.36
CA ILE A 251 -47.62 2.66 -40.47
C ILE A 251 -46.28 1.91 -40.44
N GLU A 252 -45.61 1.76 -41.58
CA GLU A 252 -44.25 1.24 -41.66
C GLU A 252 -43.25 2.11 -40.89
N GLU A 253 -43.29 3.44 -41.04
CA GLU A 253 -42.44 4.36 -40.26
C GLU A 253 -42.65 4.20 -38.75
N ILE A 254 -43.90 4.12 -38.29
CA ILE A 254 -44.22 3.88 -36.87
C ILE A 254 -43.73 2.50 -36.43
N TYR A 255 -43.86 1.47 -37.27
CA TYR A 255 -43.34 0.13 -37.00
C TYR A 255 -41.83 0.17 -36.75
N HIS A 256 -41.10 0.78 -37.68
CA HIS A 256 -39.65 0.88 -37.62
C HIS A 256 -39.21 1.70 -36.39
N ALA A 257 -39.90 2.80 -36.09
CA ALA A 257 -39.63 3.61 -34.90
C ALA A 257 -39.88 2.86 -33.59
N ALA A 258 -41.00 2.13 -33.47
CA ALA A 258 -41.33 1.33 -32.28
C ALA A 258 -40.36 0.16 -32.10
N ARG A 259 -40.03 -0.56 -33.17
CA ARG A 259 -39.01 -1.62 -33.13
C ARG A 259 -37.64 -1.09 -32.73
N ARG A 260 -37.26 0.09 -33.24
CA ARG A 260 -36.01 0.77 -32.87
C ARG A 260 -36.00 1.13 -31.39
N MET A 261 -37.10 1.66 -30.85
CA MET A 261 -37.24 1.99 -29.44
C MET A 261 -37.20 0.74 -28.55
N SER A 262 -37.81 -0.36 -28.98
CA SER A 262 -37.77 -1.66 -28.27
C SER A 262 -36.36 -2.20 -28.14
N ARG A 263 -35.60 -2.18 -29.24
CA ARG A 263 -34.20 -2.62 -29.26
C ARG A 263 -33.31 -1.69 -28.40
N LEU A 264 -33.57 -0.38 -28.39
CA LEU A 264 -32.84 0.58 -27.53
C LEU A 264 -33.05 0.26 -26.06
N ASN A 265 -34.31 0.06 -25.68
CA ASN A 265 -34.66 -0.27 -24.31
C ASN A 265 -34.01 -1.59 -23.90
N GLN A 266 -34.18 -2.66 -24.68
CA GLN A 266 -33.54 -3.96 -24.41
C GLN A 266 -32.02 -3.85 -24.24
N GLY A 267 -31.34 -3.08 -25.10
CA GLY A 267 -29.89 -2.86 -25.00
C GLY A 267 -29.48 -2.09 -23.74
N LEU A 268 -30.23 -1.05 -23.35
CA LEU A 268 -29.98 -0.29 -22.12
C LEU A 268 -30.17 -1.13 -20.87
N LEU A 269 -31.21 -1.95 -20.85
CA LEU A 269 -31.52 -2.83 -19.73
C LEU A 269 -30.46 -3.91 -19.60
N LEU A 270 -30.04 -4.50 -20.72
CA LEU A 270 -28.94 -5.44 -20.73
C LEU A 270 -27.66 -4.81 -20.19
N LEU A 271 -27.30 -3.60 -20.63
CA LEU A 271 -26.15 -2.87 -20.08
C LEU A 271 -26.26 -2.68 -18.57
N ALA A 272 -27.42 -2.23 -18.09
CA ALA A 272 -27.64 -2.04 -16.67
C ALA A 272 -27.62 -3.37 -15.87
N LYS A 273 -28.08 -4.49 -16.46
CA LYS A 273 -27.95 -5.83 -15.85
C LYS A 273 -26.50 -6.29 -15.77
N ILE A 274 -25.71 -6.00 -16.82
CA ILE A 274 -24.28 -6.30 -16.87
C ILE A 274 -23.53 -5.45 -15.83
N GLU A 275 -23.75 -4.13 -15.81
CA GLU A 275 -23.16 -3.21 -14.82
C GLU A 275 -23.47 -3.62 -13.37
N ASN A 276 -24.69 -4.08 -13.13
CA ASN A 276 -25.12 -4.58 -11.83
C ASN A 276 -24.85 -6.09 -11.65
N GLN A 277 -23.87 -6.68 -12.36
CA GLN A 277 -23.39 -8.06 -12.18
C GLN A 277 -24.50 -9.10 -11.96
N GLN A 278 -25.63 -8.97 -12.65
CA GLN A 278 -26.80 -9.82 -12.40
C GLN A 278 -26.65 -11.23 -12.97
N PHE A 279 -25.59 -11.47 -13.74
CA PHE A 279 -25.23 -12.76 -14.31
C PHE A 279 -24.26 -13.47 -13.37
N THR A 280 -24.80 -14.18 -12.38
CA THR A 280 -24.03 -14.83 -11.31
C THR A 280 -23.44 -16.18 -11.70
N GLU A 281 -23.91 -16.80 -12.78
CA GLU A 281 -23.38 -18.05 -13.31
C GLU A 281 -22.03 -17.79 -13.98
N GLN A 282 -21.00 -18.52 -13.55
CA GLN A 282 -19.68 -18.50 -14.19
C GLN A 282 -19.27 -19.92 -14.54
N GLU A 283 -18.94 -20.13 -15.81
CA GLU A 283 -18.47 -21.40 -16.35
C GLU A 283 -17.19 -21.14 -17.16
N GLU A 284 -16.29 -22.11 -17.18
CA GLU A 284 -15.15 -22.08 -18.11
C GLU A 284 -15.65 -22.44 -19.50
N LEU A 285 -15.55 -21.49 -20.43
CA LEU A 285 -16.10 -21.59 -21.77
C LEU A 285 -15.01 -21.46 -22.82
N ASP A 286 -15.06 -22.31 -23.85
CA ASP A 286 -14.22 -22.19 -25.04
C ASP A 286 -14.87 -21.23 -26.04
N LEU A 287 -14.38 -19.99 -26.08
CA LEU A 287 -14.87 -18.96 -26.99
C LEU A 287 -14.56 -19.29 -28.47
N THR A 288 -13.53 -20.10 -28.73
CA THR A 288 -13.20 -20.60 -30.08
C THR A 288 -14.29 -21.55 -30.58
N ALA A 289 -14.70 -22.51 -29.74
CA ALA A 289 -15.77 -23.44 -30.10
C ALA A 289 -17.11 -22.69 -30.27
N LEU A 290 -17.43 -21.80 -29.34
CA LEU A 290 -18.68 -21.04 -29.37
C LEU A 290 -18.80 -20.13 -30.60
N VAL A 291 -17.72 -19.45 -31.02
CA VAL A 291 -17.78 -18.58 -32.21
C VAL A 291 -17.95 -19.41 -33.49
N GLN A 292 -17.36 -20.60 -33.56
CA GLN A 292 -17.52 -21.50 -34.70
C GLN A 292 -18.95 -22.04 -34.81
N ASP A 293 -19.55 -22.44 -33.68
CA ASP A 293 -20.95 -22.85 -33.67
C ASP A 293 -21.87 -21.68 -34.05
N LYS A 294 -21.58 -20.48 -33.55
CA LYS A 294 -22.35 -19.27 -33.88
C LYS A 294 -22.28 -18.87 -35.35
N LEU A 295 -21.17 -19.14 -36.05
CA LEU A 295 -21.10 -18.87 -37.49
C LEU A 295 -22.18 -19.64 -38.28
N ARG A 296 -22.61 -20.81 -37.80
CA ARG A 296 -23.70 -21.58 -38.41
C ARG A 296 -25.05 -20.86 -38.31
N ASP A 297 -25.30 -20.16 -37.21
CA ASP A 297 -26.52 -19.35 -37.02
C ASP A 297 -26.62 -18.19 -38.04
N PHE A 298 -25.50 -17.76 -38.63
CA PHE A 298 -25.42 -16.66 -39.58
C PHE A 298 -25.27 -17.08 -41.04
N GLU A 299 -25.25 -18.39 -41.35
CA GLU A 299 -24.94 -18.93 -42.68
C GLU A 299 -25.87 -18.40 -43.78
N ASP A 300 -27.17 -18.27 -43.48
CA ASP A 300 -28.17 -17.72 -44.41
C ASP A 300 -27.88 -16.26 -44.79
N ILE A 301 -27.46 -15.44 -43.82
CA ILE A 301 -27.18 -14.01 -44.05
C ILE A 301 -25.82 -13.84 -44.76
N LEU A 302 -24.83 -14.65 -44.37
CA LEU A 302 -23.51 -14.68 -44.99
C LEU A 302 -23.61 -15.06 -46.47
N SER A 303 -24.37 -16.11 -46.79
CA SER A 303 -24.62 -16.56 -48.16
C SER A 303 -25.42 -15.54 -48.97
N HIS A 304 -26.47 -14.94 -48.39
CA HIS A 304 -27.24 -13.87 -49.06
C HIS A 304 -26.36 -12.66 -49.43
N LYS A 305 -25.36 -12.33 -48.61
CA LYS A 305 -24.40 -11.24 -48.88
C LYS A 305 -23.16 -11.68 -49.68
N ASN A 306 -23.04 -12.96 -50.04
CA ASN A 306 -21.85 -13.56 -50.66
C ASN A 306 -20.54 -13.30 -49.88
N ILE A 307 -20.58 -13.31 -48.54
CA ILE A 307 -19.39 -13.07 -47.71
C ILE A 307 -18.58 -14.38 -47.61
N HIS A 308 -17.29 -14.32 -47.92
CA HIS A 308 -16.36 -15.44 -47.72
C HIS A 308 -15.91 -15.52 -46.27
N VAL A 309 -16.14 -16.66 -45.61
CA VAL A 309 -15.73 -16.89 -44.22
C VAL A 309 -14.46 -17.74 -44.18
N GLU A 310 -13.42 -17.26 -43.51
CA GLU A 310 -12.19 -18.01 -43.23
C GLU A 310 -12.04 -18.17 -41.71
N VAL A 311 -11.86 -19.41 -41.24
CA VAL A 311 -11.66 -19.70 -39.82
C VAL A 311 -10.28 -20.31 -39.62
N LYS A 312 -9.45 -19.68 -38.78
CA LYS A 312 -8.14 -20.18 -38.36
C LYS A 312 -8.13 -20.40 -36.86
N SER A 313 -7.77 -21.59 -36.43
CA SER A 313 -7.72 -21.95 -35.02
C SER A 313 -6.31 -22.46 -34.71
N GLU A 314 -5.49 -21.60 -34.12
CA GLU A 314 -4.15 -21.95 -33.63
C GLU A 314 -4.20 -22.41 -32.16
N GLY A 315 -5.27 -22.08 -31.44
CA GLY A 315 -5.52 -22.47 -30.06
C GLY A 315 -6.99 -22.34 -29.65
N SER A 316 -7.28 -22.81 -28.43
CA SER A 316 -8.59 -22.71 -27.77
C SER A 316 -8.55 -21.58 -26.74
N PHE A 317 -9.39 -20.57 -26.92
CA PHE A 317 -9.43 -19.41 -26.03
C PHE A 317 -10.46 -19.65 -24.92
N LEU A 318 -9.96 -20.05 -23.74
CA LEU A 318 -10.78 -20.34 -22.57
C LEU A 318 -11.02 -19.07 -21.74
N SER A 319 -12.28 -18.79 -21.37
CA SER A 319 -12.64 -17.68 -20.50
C SER A 319 -13.69 -18.10 -19.47
N VAL A 320 -13.59 -17.57 -18.24
CA VAL A 320 -14.55 -17.83 -17.17
C VAL A 320 -15.61 -16.72 -17.18
N MET A 321 -16.81 -17.03 -17.67
CA MET A 321 -17.91 -16.07 -17.74
C MET A 321 -19.28 -16.76 -17.81
N SER A 322 -20.36 -15.98 -17.75
CA SER A 322 -21.71 -16.51 -17.96
C SER A 322 -21.90 -16.96 -19.42
N PRO A 323 -22.45 -18.17 -19.67
CA PRO A 323 -22.78 -18.63 -21.02
C PRO A 323 -23.66 -17.65 -21.80
N THR A 324 -24.58 -16.99 -21.10
CA THR A 324 -25.46 -15.96 -21.70
C THR A 324 -24.65 -14.73 -22.15
N LEU A 325 -23.65 -14.32 -21.37
CA LEU A 325 -22.79 -13.19 -21.74
C LEU A 325 -21.85 -13.53 -22.89
N ALA A 326 -21.32 -14.76 -22.93
CA ALA A 326 -20.52 -15.24 -24.05
C ALA A 326 -21.34 -15.25 -25.36
N ASP A 327 -22.58 -15.73 -25.31
CA ASP A 327 -23.52 -15.72 -26.44
C ASP A 327 -23.76 -14.30 -26.98
N ILE A 328 -24.04 -13.36 -26.07
CA ILE A 328 -24.26 -11.94 -26.39
C ILE A 328 -23.00 -11.30 -26.97
N LEU A 329 -21.83 -11.56 -26.39
CA LEU A 329 -20.54 -11.05 -26.84
C LEU A 329 -20.29 -11.44 -28.29
N LEU A 330 -20.34 -12.74 -28.59
CA LEU A 330 -20.06 -13.29 -29.90
C LEU A 330 -21.10 -12.87 -30.94
N SER A 331 -22.39 -12.88 -30.56
CA SER A 331 -23.47 -12.43 -31.44
C SER A 331 -23.34 -10.97 -31.82
N ASN A 332 -22.94 -10.09 -30.89
CA ASN A 332 -22.71 -8.67 -31.20
C ASN A 332 -21.49 -8.48 -32.10
N LEU A 333 -20.38 -9.19 -31.85
CA LEU A 333 -19.18 -9.09 -32.68
C LEU A 333 -19.43 -9.58 -34.11
N LEU A 334 -20.03 -10.77 -34.27
CA LEU A 334 -20.34 -11.34 -35.58
C LEU A 334 -21.40 -10.51 -36.33
N SER A 335 -22.47 -10.10 -35.65
CA SER A 335 -23.49 -9.24 -36.27
C SER A 335 -22.90 -7.90 -36.73
N ASN A 336 -21.97 -7.32 -35.96
CA ASN A 336 -21.27 -6.11 -36.34
C ASN A 336 -20.41 -6.35 -37.59
N ALA A 337 -19.61 -7.41 -37.57
CA ALA A 337 -18.72 -7.78 -38.66
C ALA A 337 -19.47 -8.04 -39.98
N ILE A 338 -20.60 -8.74 -39.94
CA ILE A 338 -21.45 -9.04 -41.11
C ILE A 338 -22.20 -7.80 -41.60
N ARG A 339 -22.68 -6.95 -40.68
CA ARG A 339 -23.45 -5.76 -41.02
C ARG A 339 -22.59 -4.74 -41.77
N HIS A 340 -21.38 -4.51 -41.28
CA HIS A 340 -20.45 -3.53 -41.83
C HIS A 340 -19.59 -4.08 -42.97
N ASN A 341 -19.84 -5.33 -43.39
CA ASN A 341 -19.17 -5.94 -44.53
C ASN A 341 -19.71 -5.48 -45.87
N TYR A 342 -18.83 -5.48 -46.88
CA TYR A 342 -19.22 -5.37 -48.28
C TYR A 342 -19.90 -6.65 -48.77
N ALA A 343 -20.78 -6.52 -49.75
CA ALA A 343 -21.27 -7.68 -50.49
C ALA A 343 -20.10 -8.28 -51.30
N GLY A 344 -19.91 -9.59 -51.21
CA GLY A 344 -18.71 -10.25 -51.79
C GLY A 344 -17.42 -10.09 -50.96
N GLY A 345 -17.49 -9.50 -49.76
CA GLY A 345 -16.33 -9.28 -48.88
C GLY A 345 -15.87 -10.54 -48.13
N SER A 346 -14.92 -10.37 -47.21
CA SER A 346 -14.42 -11.46 -46.36
C SER A 346 -14.68 -11.23 -44.87
N LEU A 347 -14.86 -12.32 -44.14
CA LEU A 347 -14.97 -12.40 -42.69
C LEU A 347 -13.97 -13.45 -42.19
N ASN A 348 -12.97 -13.01 -41.44
CA ASN A 348 -11.91 -13.89 -40.94
C ASN A 348 -12.03 -14.00 -39.42
N VAL A 349 -12.11 -15.22 -38.90
CA VAL A 349 -12.11 -15.51 -37.47
C VAL A 349 -10.83 -16.27 -37.13
N GLU A 350 -10.02 -15.71 -36.23
CA GLU A 350 -8.74 -16.27 -35.82
C GLU A 350 -8.67 -16.40 -34.30
N SER A 351 -8.29 -17.56 -33.78
CA SER A 351 -8.18 -17.80 -32.35
C SER A 351 -6.83 -18.41 -31.96
N GLY A 352 -6.30 -17.94 -30.83
CA GLY A 352 -5.14 -18.50 -30.14
C GLY A 352 -5.50 -19.01 -28.74
N ASN A 353 -4.50 -19.29 -27.91
CA ASN A 353 -4.73 -19.72 -26.53
C ASN A 353 -5.19 -18.57 -25.61
N ASP A 354 -4.90 -17.33 -26.00
CA ASP A 354 -5.08 -16.11 -25.22
C ASP A 354 -5.78 -15.01 -26.01
N TYR A 355 -6.36 -15.32 -27.18
CA TYR A 355 -7.09 -14.33 -27.96
C TYR A 355 -8.14 -14.92 -28.90
N LEU A 356 -9.12 -14.08 -29.24
CA LEU A 356 -10.03 -14.27 -30.36
C LEU A 356 -10.10 -12.98 -31.19
N THR A 357 -9.92 -13.12 -32.49
CA THR A 357 -9.89 -12.01 -33.45
C THR A 357 -10.98 -12.23 -34.49
N ILE A 358 -11.80 -11.20 -34.72
CA ILE A 358 -12.81 -11.16 -35.78
C ILE A 358 -12.49 -9.99 -36.69
N SER A 359 -12.23 -10.29 -37.96
CA SER A 359 -11.89 -9.30 -38.97
C SER A 359 -12.87 -9.32 -40.13
N ASN A 360 -13.31 -8.16 -40.61
CA ASN A 360 -14.18 -8.04 -41.77
C ASN A 360 -13.69 -6.96 -42.73
N THR A 361 -13.93 -7.16 -44.02
CA THR A 361 -13.80 -6.04 -44.98
C THR A 361 -14.92 -5.03 -44.75
N GLY A 362 -14.71 -3.74 -45.04
CA GLY A 362 -15.70 -2.71 -44.78
C GLY A 362 -15.30 -1.31 -45.25
N ALA A 363 -16.22 -0.36 -45.04
CA ALA A 363 -16.04 1.05 -45.38
C ALA A 363 -14.98 1.69 -44.49
N HIS A 364 -14.13 2.53 -45.09
CA HIS A 364 -13.05 3.20 -44.35
C HIS A 364 -13.61 4.01 -43.19
N LEU A 365 -13.05 3.75 -42.00
CA LEU A 365 -13.47 4.42 -40.78
C LEU A 365 -12.76 5.79 -40.67
N THR A 366 -13.50 6.86 -40.41
CA THR A 366 -12.99 8.22 -40.13
C THR A 366 -13.05 8.59 -38.65
N ALA A 367 -13.76 7.80 -37.84
CA ALA A 367 -13.87 7.99 -36.41
C ALA A 367 -12.65 7.45 -35.63
N ASP A 368 -12.43 8.02 -34.45
CA ASP A 368 -11.44 7.54 -33.48
C ASP A 368 -11.80 6.11 -32.99
N PRO A 369 -10.88 5.13 -33.11
CA PRO A 369 -11.00 3.76 -32.61
C PRO A 369 -11.58 3.63 -31.19
N GLU A 370 -11.12 4.45 -30.24
CA GLU A 370 -11.53 4.32 -28.84
C GLU A 370 -13.01 4.70 -28.63
N ARG A 371 -13.52 5.58 -29.49
CA ARG A 371 -14.88 6.10 -29.41
C ARG A 371 -15.92 5.14 -30.00
N LEU A 372 -15.48 4.06 -30.66
CA LEU A 372 -16.39 3.02 -31.17
C LEU A 372 -17.07 2.22 -30.07
N PHE A 373 -16.46 2.17 -28.89
CA PHE A 373 -16.99 1.46 -27.73
C PHE A 373 -17.84 2.37 -26.81
N GLU A 374 -18.00 3.66 -27.15
CA GLU A 374 -18.90 4.57 -26.44
C GLU A 374 -20.37 4.27 -26.76
N ARG A 375 -21.27 4.54 -25.80
CA ARG A 375 -22.72 4.36 -25.99
C ARG A 375 -23.25 5.33 -27.04
N PHE A 376 -24.15 4.86 -27.90
CA PHE A 376 -24.86 5.63 -28.92
C PHE A 376 -23.98 6.22 -30.02
N LYS A 377 -22.70 5.83 -30.09
CA LYS A 377 -21.80 6.24 -31.16
C LYS A 377 -22.15 5.50 -32.46
N LYS A 378 -22.30 6.28 -33.52
CA LYS A 378 -22.45 5.82 -34.91
C LYS A 378 -21.51 6.60 -35.81
N GLU A 379 -21.07 5.96 -36.88
CA GLU A 379 -20.28 6.64 -37.92
C GLU A 379 -21.16 7.17 -39.07
N SER A 380 -22.22 6.46 -39.46
CA SER A 380 -23.11 6.86 -40.54
C SER A 380 -24.57 6.93 -40.11
N SER A 381 -25.24 8.03 -40.48
CA SER A 381 -26.63 8.37 -40.16
C SER A 381 -27.66 7.40 -40.75
N GLY A 382 -27.26 6.54 -41.70
CA GLY A 382 -28.12 5.61 -42.45
C GLY A 382 -28.18 4.18 -41.91
N SER A 383 -27.45 3.83 -40.85
CA SER A 383 -27.46 2.46 -40.30
C SER A 383 -28.56 2.26 -39.24
N GLU A 384 -29.37 1.20 -39.40
CA GLU A 384 -30.39 0.73 -38.44
C GLU A 384 -29.81 0.30 -37.07
N SER A 385 -28.48 0.28 -36.89
CA SER A 385 -27.87 -0.10 -35.61
C SER A 385 -28.11 0.98 -34.55
N LEU A 386 -28.05 0.65 -33.27
CA LEU A 386 -28.35 1.59 -32.18
C LEU A 386 -27.11 2.21 -31.53
N GLY A 387 -25.91 1.80 -31.94
CA GLY A 387 -24.65 2.21 -31.31
C GLY A 387 -24.48 1.65 -29.88
N LEU A 388 -25.16 0.56 -29.55
CA LEU A 388 -25.06 -0.10 -28.23
C LEU A 388 -24.28 -1.42 -28.26
N GLY A 389 -24.15 -2.07 -29.43
CA GLY A 389 -23.56 -3.41 -29.53
C GLY A 389 -22.11 -3.47 -29.05
N LEU A 390 -21.23 -2.61 -29.57
CA LEU A 390 -19.83 -2.56 -29.14
C LEU A 390 -19.65 -2.04 -27.71
N ALA A 391 -20.56 -1.20 -27.21
CA ALA A 391 -20.57 -0.79 -25.81
C ALA A 391 -20.93 -1.97 -24.88
N ILE A 392 -21.86 -2.85 -25.28
CA ILE A 392 -22.18 -4.09 -24.57
C ILE A 392 -20.97 -5.04 -24.58
N VAL A 393 -20.34 -5.23 -25.74
CA VAL A 393 -19.12 -6.04 -25.88
C VAL A 393 -18.05 -5.56 -24.92
N LYS A 394 -17.75 -4.26 -24.91
CA LYS A 394 -16.76 -3.67 -23.99
C LYS A 394 -17.11 -3.95 -22.53
N GLN A 395 -18.36 -3.71 -22.12
CA GLN A 395 -18.79 -3.96 -20.75
C GLN A 395 -18.64 -5.44 -20.34
N ILE A 396 -18.93 -6.36 -21.25
CA ILE A 396 -18.75 -7.80 -21.01
C ILE A 396 -17.26 -8.13 -20.84
N CYS A 397 -16.40 -7.60 -21.72
CA CYS A 397 -14.95 -7.77 -21.60
C CYS A 397 -14.41 -7.21 -20.27
N ASP A 398 -14.83 -6.01 -19.88
CA ASP A 398 -14.39 -5.36 -18.63
C ASP A 398 -14.73 -6.21 -17.39
N ILE A 399 -15.91 -6.85 -17.34
CA ILE A 399 -16.32 -7.73 -16.24
C ILE A 399 -15.59 -9.07 -16.27
N ALA A 400 -15.35 -9.61 -17.47
CA ALA A 400 -14.60 -10.85 -17.66
C ALA A 400 -13.09 -10.68 -17.49
N GLY A 401 -12.60 -9.45 -17.30
CA GLY A 401 -11.18 -9.14 -17.22
C GLY A 401 -10.42 -9.27 -18.54
N LEU A 402 -11.15 -9.22 -19.68
CA LEU A 402 -10.60 -9.31 -21.03
C LEU A 402 -10.30 -7.91 -21.59
N GLN A 403 -9.23 -7.80 -22.36
CA GLN A 403 -8.89 -6.59 -23.10
C GLN A 403 -9.47 -6.65 -24.51
N ILE A 404 -10.24 -5.63 -24.90
CA ILE A 404 -10.72 -5.46 -26.28
C ILE A 404 -9.93 -4.38 -27.01
N THR A 405 -9.55 -4.66 -28.25
CA THR A 405 -8.85 -3.72 -29.13
C THR A 405 -9.51 -3.69 -30.51
N TYR A 406 -9.42 -2.54 -31.16
CA TYR A 406 -9.87 -2.36 -32.54
C TYR A 406 -8.73 -1.76 -33.37
N GLN A 407 -8.55 -2.30 -34.57
CA GLN A 407 -7.59 -1.80 -35.55
C GLN A 407 -8.25 -1.81 -36.92
N ASN A 408 -7.90 -0.84 -37.77
CA ASN A 408 -8.28 -0.84 -39.17
C ASN A 408 -7.07 -0.58 -40.06
N ILE A 409 -6.94 -1.39 -41.11
CA ILE A 409 -5.91 -1.25 -42.14
C ILE A 409 -6.66 -1.19 -43.47
N GLU A 410 -6.70 -0.01 -44.07
CA GLU A 410 -7.44 0.29 -45.31
C GLU A 410 -8.94 -0.09 -45.21
N THR A 411 -9.31 -1.22 -45.81
CA THR A 411 -10.68 -1.75 -45.80
C THR A 411 -10.87 -2.91 -44.84
N LEU A 412 -9.83 -3.37 -44.14
CA LEU A 412 -9.91 -4.47 -43.18
C LEU A 412 -10.06 -3.92 -41.77
N HIS A 413 -11.14 -4.30 -41.10
CA HIS A 413 -11.45 -3.93 -39.73
C HIS A 413 -11.27 -5.16 -38.85
N THR A 414 -10.53 -5.02 -37.76
CA THR A 414 -10.16 -6.13 -36.88
C THR A 414 -10.48 -5.77 -35.45
N ILE A 415 -11.33 -6.59 -34.80
CA ILE A 415 -11.58 -6.55 -33.36
C ILE A 415 -10.90 -7.76 -32.74
N ARG A 416 -10.08 -7.53 -31.71
CA ARG A 416 -9.41 -8.58 -30.95
C ARG A 416 -9.77 -8.48 -29.48
N ILE A 417 -10.15 -9.62 -28.90
CA ILE A 417 -10.29 -9.82 -27.46
C ILE A 417 -9.15 -10.72 -26.98
N SER A 418 -8.55 -10.41 -25.82
CA SER A 418 -7.44 -11.15 -25.21
C SER A 418 -7.44 -11.08 -23.70
#